data_AF-A0A158CPP7-F1
#
_entry.id   AF-A0A158CPP7-F1
#
_cell.length_a   1.000
_cell.length_b   1.000
_cell.length_c   1.000
_cell.angle_alpha   90.00
_cell.angle_beta   90.00
_cell.angle_gamma   90.00
#
_symmetry.space_group_name_H-M   'P 1'
#
loop_
_entity.id
_entity.type
_entity.pdbx_description
1 polymer ?
#
loop_
_entity_poly.entity_id
_entity_poly.type
_entity_poly.pdbx_seq_one_letter_code
_entity_poly.pdbx_strand_id
1 'polypeptide(L)'
;MNQRTLYVDDFGHYMDADYRSGPFRFEDLDAALTHARRVVDQFLLDATGPEMSAAALFESFRMFGPDPWIVPGEGDPNIPFSAWNYSQQRCQELCGPR
;
A
#
# COMPACT_ATOMS: atom_id res chain seq x y z
N MET A 1 -9.94 10.26 21.43
CA MET A 1 -9.02 9.37 20.68
C MET A 1 -9.11 9.77 19.22
N ASN A 2 -8.00 10.14 18.60
CA ASN A 2 -7.99 10.60 17.21
C ASN A 2 -7.91 9.39 16.29
N GLN A 3 -9.06 8.79 16.00
CA GLN A 3 -9.20 7.66 15.09
C GLN A 3 -8.56 7.98 13.73
N ARG A 4 -7.80 7.03 13.17
CA ARG A 4 -7.20 7.17 11.83
C ARG A 4 -8.09 6.51 10.80
N THR A 5 -8.28 7.19 9.68
CA THR A 5 -9.06 6.69 8.54
C THR A 5 -8.10 6.34 7.41
N LEU A 6 -8.25 5.16 6.83
CA LEU A 6 -7.50 4.68 5.68
C LEU A 6 -8.46 4.39 4.54
N TYR A 7 -8.04 4.76 3.33
CA TYR A 7 -8.67 4.37 2.08
C TYR A 7 -7.67 3.60 1.24
N VAL A 8 -8.18 2.77 0.33
CA VAL A 8 -7.36 2.07 -0.66
C VAL A 8 -7.92 2.38 -2.02
N ASP A 9 -7.15 3.11 -2.81
CA ASP A 9 -7.37 3.24 -4.25
C ASP A 9 -6.49 2.22 -4.97
N ASP A 10 -6.54 2.17 -6.30
CA ASP A 10 -5.61 1.36 -7.10
C ASP A 10 -5.14 2.13 -8.34
N PHE A 11 -4.01 1.70 -8.91
CA PHE A 11 -3.44 2.35 -10.09
C PHE A 11 -4.16 1.98 -11.41
N GLY A 12 -5.02 0.95 -11.41
CA GLY A 12 -5.76 0.48 -12.58
C GLY A 12 -7.04 1.27 -12.86
N HIS A 13 -7.64 1.87 -11.83
CA HIS A 13 -8.87 2.67 -11.86
C HIS A 13 -8.60 4.10 -11.39
N TYR A 14 -7.49 4.68 -11.85
CA TYR A 14 -7.03 6.00 -11.42
C TYR A 14 -8.13 7.06 -11.54
N MET A 15 -8.45 7.71 -10.41
CA MET A 15 -9.51 8.72 -10.21
C MET A 15 -10.96 8.21 -10.22
N ASP A 16 -11.20 6.90 -10.28
CA ASP A 16 -12.54 6.32 -10.15
C ASP A 16 -12.84 5.95 -8.69
N ALA A 17 -13.59 6.82 -8.02
CA ALA A 17 -13.94 6.64 -6.61
C ALA A 17 -14.87 5.44 -6.36
N ASP A 18 -15.51 4.87 -7.39
CA ASP A 18 -16.38 3.69 -7.24
C ASP A 18 -15.59 2.42 -6.93
N TYR A 19 -14.28 2.41 -7.22
CA TYR A 19 -13.35 1.31 -6.91
C TYR A 19 -12.61 1.51 -5.59
N ARG A 20 -12.81 2.63 -4.89
CA ARG A 20 -12.19 2.90 -3.60
C ARG A 20 -12.71 1.95 -2.53
N SER A 21 -11.79 1.27 -1.86
CA SER A 21 -12.12 0.51 -0.65
C SER A 21 -11.96 1.36 0.61
N GLY A 22 -12.83 1.14 1.60
CA GLY A 22 -12.87 1.87 2.86
C GLY A 22 -14.13 2.74 3.01
N PRO A 23 -14.16 3.66 4.00
CA PRO A 23 -13.10 3.95 4.97
C PRO A 23 -12.86 2.80 5.95
N PHE A 24 -11.59 2.46 6.18
CA PHE A 24 -11.15 1.61 7.28
C PHE A 24 -10.74 2.49 8.46
N ARG A 25 -11.16 2.13 9.68
CA ARG A 25 -10.99 2.96 10.87
C ARG A 25 -10.12 2.25 11.89
N PHE A 26 -9.11 2.95 12.40
CA PHE A 26 -8.11 2.42 13.33
C PHE A 26 -7.98 3.32 14.56
N GLU A 27 -7.62 2.72 15.69
CA GLU A 27 -7.48 3.44 16.97
C GLU A 27 -6.30 4.43 16.96
N ASP A 28 -5.24 4.11 16.21
CA ASP A 28 -4.02 4.91 16.09
C ASP A 28 -3.37 4.81 14.69
N LEU A 29 -2.26 5.55 14.53
CA LEU A 29 -1.51 5.60 13.27
C LEU A 29 -0.77 4.30 12.97
N ASP A 30 -0.23 3.63 13.98
CA ASP A 30 0.55 2.41 13.80
C ASP A 30 -0.33 1.25 13.29
N ALA A 31 -1.56 1.15 13.79
CA ALA A 31 -2.55 0.20 13.31
C ALA A 31 -2.95 0.48 11.84
N ALA A 32 -3.14 1.75 11.48
CA ALA A 32 -3.43 2.13 10.10
C ALA A 32 -2.24 1.85 9.16
N LEU A 33 -1.01 2.16 9.57
CA LEU A 33 0.21 1.88 8.83
C LEU A 33 0.43 0.38 8.64
N THR A 34 0.19 -0.41 9.69
CA THR A 34 0.27 -1.87 9.63
C THR A 34 -0.72 -2.43 8.61
N HIS A 35 -1.94 -1.90 8.58
CA HIS A 35 -2.93 -2.31 7.60
C HIS A 35 -2.54 -1.89 6.16
N ALA A 36 -2.07 -0.66 5.97
CA ALA A 36 -1.61 -0.17 4.67
C ALA A 36 -0.49 -1.05 4.09
N ARG A 37 0.51 -1.38 4.90
CA ARG A 37 1.61 -2.28 4.53
C ARG A 37 1.10 -3.67 4.16
N ARG A 38 0.19 -4.23 4.97
CA ARG A 38 -0.39 -5.55 4.73
C ARG A 38 -1.12 -5.64 3.39
N VAL A 39 -1.85 -4.60 2.99
CA VAL A 39 -2.56 -4.56 1.70
C VAL A 39 -1.55 -4.63 0.54
N VAL A 40 -0.47 -3.83 0.60
CA VAL A 40 0.61 -3.87 -0.39
C VAL A 40 1.32 -5.23 -0.39
N ASP A 41 1.67 -5.75 0.78
CA ASP A 41 2.33 -7.04 0.93
C ASP A 41 1.51 -8.18 0.31
N GLN A 42 0.20 -8.20 0.55
CA GLN A 42 -0.69 -9.23 0.00
C GLN A 42 -0.68 -9.21 -1.53
N PHE A 43 -0.84 -8.03 -2.13
CA PHE A 43 -0.76 -7.89 -3.59
C PHE A 43 0.58 -8.38 -4.13
N LEU A 44 1.70 -7.95 -3.51
CA LEU A 44 3.03 -8.33 -3.97
C LEU A 44 3.28 -9.83 -3.85
N LEU A 45 2.83 -10.46 -2.76
CA LEU A 45 2.94 -11.91 -2.56
C LEU A 45 2.13 -12.69 -3.60
N ASP A 46 0.91 -12.22 -3.92
CA ASP A 46 0.04 -12.87 -4.91
C ASP A 46 0.56 -12.67 -6.34
N ALA A 47 1.21 -11.53 -6.62
CA ALA A 47 1.79 -11.22 -7.93
C ALA A 47 3.19 -11.82 -8.14
N THR A 48 3.92 -12.17 -7.08
CA THR A 48 5.29 -12.71 -7.20
C THR A 48 5.27 -14.11 -7.81
N GLY A 49 6.06 -14.30 -8.86
CA GLY A 49 6.27 -15.61 -9.50
C GLY A 49 7.67 -16.20 -9.25
N PRO A 50 7.86 -17.51 -9.49
CA PRO A 50 9.20 -18.10 -9.56
C PRO A 50 10.06 -17.36 -10.61
N GLU A 51 11.32 -17.10 -10.26
CA GLU A 51 12.29 -16.40 -11.13
C GLU A 51 11.93 -14.96 -11.54
N MET A 52 10.87 -14.38 -10.96
CA MET A 52 10.48 -13.00 -11.22
C MET A 52 11.50 -12.03 -10.63
N SER A 53 11.90 -11.02 -11.42
CA SER A 53 12.78 -9.96 -10.93
C SER A 53 12.01 -8.92 -10.10
N ALA A 54 12.70 -8.29 -9.15
CA ALA A 54 12.13 -7.20 -8.36
C ALA A 54 11.57 -6.07 -9.24
N ALA A 55 12.24 -5.78 -10.36
CA ALA A 55 11.79 -4.77 -11.31
C ALA A 55 10.46 -5.16 -11.98
N ALA A 56 10.32 -6.41 -12.43
CA ALA A 56 9.07 -6.88 -13.04
C ALA A 56 7.90 -6.85 -12.04
N LEU A 57 8.14 -7.25 -10.79
CA LEU A 57 7.12 -7.20 -9.74
C LEU A 57 6.70 -5.76 -9.43
N PHE A 58 7.67 -4.85 -9.35
CA PHE A 58 7.40 -3.44 -9.11
C PHE A 58 6.65 -2.77 -10.26
N GLU A 59 6.96 -3.11 -11.52
CA GLU A 59 6.17 -2.62 -12.66
C GLU A 59 4.73 -3.15 -12.61
N SER A 60 4.51 -4.40 -12.22
CA SER A 60 3.15 -4.93 -11.99
C SER A 60 2.40 -4.12 -10.91
N PHE A 61 3.07 -3.80 -9.81
CA PHE A 61 2.51 -2.95 -8.76
C PHE A 61 2.17 -1.54 -9.29
N ARG A 62 3.01 -0.93 -10.12
CA ARG A 62 2.74 0.41 -10.67
C ARG A 62 1.53 0.46 -11.60
N MET A 63 1.17 -0.67 -12.21
CA MET A 63 0.03 -0.77 -13.13
C MET A 63 -1.27 -1.15 -12.43
N PHE A 64 -1.20 -2.06 -11.44
CA PHE A 64 -2.39 -2.71 -10.86
C PHE A 64 -2.40 -2.74 -9.33
N GLY A 65 -1.34 -2.25 -8.70
CA GLY A 65 -1.16 -2.32 -7.27
C GLY A 65 -2.14 -1.44 -6.50
N PRO A 66 -2.43 -1.80 -5.24
CA PRO A 66 -3.21 -0.97 -4.35
C PRO A 66 -2.39 0.24 -3.89
N ASP A 67 -3.05 1.38 -3.73
CA ASP A 67 -2.50 2.62 -3.18
C ASP A 67 -3.21 2.99 -1.87
N PRO A 68 -2.88 2.32 -0.74
CA PRO A 68 -3.42 2.69 0.55
C PRO A 68 -2.88 4.04 1.03
N TRP A 69 -3.79 4.92 1.44
CA TRP A 69 -3.45 6.22 2.00
C TRP A 69 -4.26 6.51 3.27
N ILE A 70 -3.63 7.18 4.23
CA ILE A 70 -4.20 7.49 5.54
C ILE A 70 -4.56 8.98 5.57
N VAL A 71 -5.78 9.29 5.99
CA VAL A 71 -6.24 10.66 6.21
C VAL A 71 -5.41 11.27 7.36
N PRO A 72 -4.72 12.41 7.13
CA PRO A 72 -3.98 13.08 8.19
C PRO A 72 -4.90 13.53 9.33
N GLY A 73 -4.40 13.47 10.56
CA GLY A 73 -5.17 13.89 11.74
C GLY A 73 -5.12 15.40 11.93
N GLU A 74 -6.14 15.98 12.57
CA GLU A 74 -6.08 17.38 13.01
C GLU A 74 -4.91 17.56 14.00
N GLY A 75 -3.93 18.40 13.62
CA GLY A 75 -2.72 18.66 14.41
C GLY A 75 -1.53 17.72 14.16
N ASP A 76 -1.71 16.66 13.37
CA ASP A 76 -0.64 15.76 12.93
C ASP A 76 -0.78 15.42 11.43
N PRO A 77 -0.28 16.33 10.55
CA PRO A 77 -0.42 16.18 9.12
C PRO A 77 0.54 15.14 8.53
N ASN A 78 1.52 14.65 9.32
CA ASN A 78 2.61 13.85 8.78
C ASN A 78 2.26 12.36 8.82
N ILE A 79 2.03 11.78 7.63
CA ILE A 79 1.86 10.34 7.45
C ILE A 79 3.13 9.80 6.81
N PRO A 80 3.99 9.06 7.54
CA PRO A 80 5.28 8.57 7.03
C PRO A 80 5.08 7.30 6.18
N PHE A 81 4.20 7.34 5.18
CA PHE A 81 3.88 6.21 4.34
C PHE A 81 3.60 6.62 2.89
N SER A 82 4.15 5.83 1.99
CA SER A 82 3.89 5.88 0.55
C SER A 82 3.85 4.44 0.07
N ALA A 83 2.73 4.03 -0.50
CA ALA A 83 2.56 2.67 -1.02
C ALA A 83 3.64 2.34 -2.06
N TRP A 84 4.00 3.33 -2.88
CA TRP A 84 5.05 3.25 -3.90
C TRP A 84 6.44 3.00 -3.35
N ASN A 85 6.89 3.83 -2.39
CA ASN A 85 8.22 3.66 -1.80
C ASN A 85 8.30 2.34 -1.02
N TYR A 86 7.22 2.00 -0.31
CA TYR A 86 7.13 0.76 0.43
C TYR A 86 7.19 -0.47 -0.50
N SER A 87 6.42 -0.47 -1.60
CA SER A 87 6.40 -1.58 -2.55
C SER A 87 7.72 -1.75 -3.28
N GLN A 88 8.41 -0.66 -3.64
CA GLN A 88 9.74 -0.72 -4.24
C GLN A 88 10.73 -1.47 -3.33
N GLN A 89 10.75 -1.15 -2.04
CA GLN A 89 11.58 -1.86 -1.06
C GLN A 89 11.18 -3.33 -0.96
N ARG A 90 9.89 -3.62 -0.82
CA ARG A 90 9.38 -4.99 -0.66
C ARG A 90 9.64 -5.88 -1.88
N CYS A 91 9.60 -5.34 -3.09
CA CYS A 91 9.96 -6.08 -4.29
C CYS A 91 11.42 -6.56 -4.26
N GLN A 92 12.34 -5.75 -3.74
CA GLN A 92 13.75 -6.15 -3.58
C GLN A 92 13.90 -7.26 -2.54
N GLU A 93 13.15 -7.17 -1.44
CA GLU A 93 13.18 -8.18 -0.38
C GLU A 93 12.58 -9.54 -0.81
N LEU A 94 11.55 -9.53 -1.66
CA LEU A 94 10.88 -10.74 -2.15
C LEU A 94 11.65 -11.45 -3.28
N CYS A 95 12.28 -10.69 -4.17
CA CYS A 95 12.96 -11.20 -5.37
C CYS A 95 14.49 -11.18 -5.28
N GLY A 96 15.06 -10.65 -4.19
CA GLY A 96 16.51 -10.62 -3.96
C GLY A 96 17.09 -12.00 -3.62
N PRO A 97 18.43 -12.16 -3.69
CA PRO A 97 19.09 -13.38 -3.24
C PRO A 97 18.82 -13.61 -1.75
N ARG A 98 18.39 -14.84 -1.40
CA ARG A 98 18.12 -15.27 -0.02
C ARG A 98 19.36 -15.86 0.65
#